data_AF-A0A8S9B901-F1
#
_entry.id   AF-A0A8S9B901-F1
#
_cell.length_a   1.000
_cell.length_b   1.000
_cell.length_c   1.000
_cell.angle_alpha   90.00
_cell.angle_beta   90.00
_cell.angle_gamma   90.00
#
_symmetry.space_group_name_H-M   'P 1'
#
loop_
_entity.id
_entity.type
_entity.pdbx_description
1 polymer ?
#
loop_
_entity_poly.entity_id
_entity_poly.type
_entity_poly.pdbx_seq_one_letter_code
_entity_poly.pdbx_strand_id
1 'polypeptide(L)'
;MVVQSTGIGALPNEILIAILSTFPTLSLLPLTLVSHRFHSLIARILYHRLIEIAQLKERTLLLECYHPSTKLSTPSLLCDYLGTHDLDSLDSCSETYIYEDLGDCKTGQLGKLAGLYSHFRPLKPEAERRTVRRHPAGGSFIPAANDLVDDHDEFVCQNVHLEAHELFSQLCTVTNVVKPGPRGFLLGCVNISEGITRLWRHWLAEHAQTKPEHASGRASADKERGGRLLWADKGQNVGLRIRVVERDDGIAPVLVRKDEDEPVSYTLQYEGRIGDQDKSAPAQGRAKY
;
A
#
# COMPACT_ATOMS: atom_id res chain seq x y z
N MET A 1 57.62 7.47 -10.42
CA MET A 1 57.07 6.88 -9.18
C MET A 1 55.58 6.67 -9.39
N VAL A 2 55.16 5.42 -9.59
CA VAL A 2 53.73 5.08 -9.64
C VAL A 2 53.27 5.04 -8.20
N VAL A 3 52.39 5.97 -7.80
CA VAL A 3 51.75 5.92 -6.50
C VAL A 3 50.87 4.68 -6.50
N GLN A 4 51.34 3.59 -5.87
CA GLN A 4 50.49 2.45 -5.57
C GLN A 4 49.43 2.97 -4.60
N SER A 5 48.23 3.24 -5.13
CA SER A 5 47.09 3.63 -4.31
C SER A 5 46.75 2.47 -3.38
N THR A 6 47.17 2.52 -2.12
CA THR A 6 46.85 1.54 -1.07
C THR A 6 45.49 1.82 -0.42
N GLY A 7 44.60 2.53 -1.12
CA GLY A 7 43.30 2.95 -0.62
C GLY A 7 42.17 2.01 -1.02
N ILE A 8 40.99 2.28 -0.46
CA ILE A 8 39.75 1.53 -0.77
C ILE A 8 39.42 1.46 -2.27
N GLY A 9 39.88 2.44 -3.06
CA GLY A 9 39.73 2.47 -4.51
C GLY A 9 40.52 1.40 -5.28
N ALA A 10 41.53 0.78 -4.67
CA ALA A 10 42.32 -0.28 -5.29
C ALA A 10 41.81 -1.69 -4.99
N LEU A 11 40.81 -1.83 -4.11
CA LEU A 11 40.19 -3.13 -3.83
C LEU A 11 39.45 -3.64 -5.08
N PRO A 12 39.39 -4.97 -5.31
CA PRO A 12 38.51 -5.58 -6.31
C PRO A 12 37.02 -5.29 -6.05
N ASN A 13 36.18 -5.37 -7.09
CA ASN A 13 34.74 -5.08 -6.97
C ASN A 13 34.05 -6.04 -5.99
N GLU A 14 34.49 -7.29 -5.97
CA GLU A 14 33.94 -8.38 -5.15
C GLU A 14 34.12 -8.07 -3.66
N ILE A 15 35.30 -7.56 -3.29
CA ILE A 15 35.61 -7.18 -1.91
C ILE A 15 34.78 -5.96 -1.50
N LEU A 16 34.64 -4.97 -2.40
CA LEU A 16 33.78 -3.83 -2.13
C LEU A 16 32.31 -4.23 -1.99
N ILE A 17 31.80 -5.12 -2.85
CA ILE A 17 30.43 -5.64 -2.75
C ILE A 17 30.24 -6.38 -1.43
N ALA A 18 31.18 -7.24 -1.04
CA ALA A 18 31.09 -7.98 0.23
C ALA A 18 31.05 -7.04 1.43
N ILE A 19 31.91 -6.01 1.46
CA ILE A 19 31.92 -5.00 2.52
C ILE A 19 30.60 -4.21 2.53
N LEU A 20 30.20 -3.64 1.39
CA LEU A 20 28.99 -2.82 1.27
C LEU A 20 27.72 -3.62 1.56
N SER A 21 27.69 -4.91 1.24
CA SER A 21 26.57 -5.82 1.52
C SER A 21 26.31 -6.04 3.01
N THR A 22 27.23 -5.65 3.90
CA THR A 22 26.99 -5.70 5.36
C THR A 22 26.18 -4.51 5.89
N PHE A 23 26.11 -3.40 5.14
CA PHE A 23 25.42 -2.20 5.60
C PHE A 23 23.91 -2.25 5.34
N PRO A 24 23.08 -1.62 6.19
CA PRO A 24 21.66 -1.44 5.92
C PRO A 24 21.42 -0.70 4.61
N THR A 25 20.34 -1.06 3.92
CA THR A 25 19.97 -0.52 2.59
C THR A 25 19.95 1.01 2.56
N LEU A 26 19.36 1.65 3.58
CA LEU A 26 19.28 3.12 3.66
C LEU A 26 20.63 3.78 3.93
N SER A 27 21.53 3.12 4.66
CA SER A 27 22.87 3.63 4.95
C SER A 27 23.80 3.60 3.73
N LEU A 28 23.45 2.82 2.70
CA LEU A 28 24.18 2.78 1.45
C LEU A 28 23.84 3.96 0.53
N LEU A 29 22.64 4.53 0.64
CA LEU A 29 22.19 5.59 -0.28
C LEU A 29 23.12 6.81 -0.30
N PRO A 30 23.59 7.36 0.83
CA PRO A 30 24.52 8.49 0.81
C PRO A 30 25.86 8.17 0.15
N LEU A 31 26.31 6.91 0.23
CA LEU A 31 27.59 6.47 -0.35
C LEU A 31 27.55 6.43 -1.89
N THR A 32 26.36 6.42 -2.50
CA THR A 32 26.20 6.51 -3.95
C THR A 32 26.74 7.82 -4.53
N LEU A 33 26.79 8.88 -3.71
CA LEU A 33 27.27 10.20 -4.12
C LEU A 33 28.79 10.34 -4.09
N VAL A 34 29.52 9.37 -3.52
CA VAL A 34 30.97 9.46 -3.32
C VAL A 34 31.75 9.22 -4.61
N SER A 35 31.32 8.25 -5.42
CA SER A 35 31.95 7.96 -6.72
C SER A 35 31.03 7.17 -7.64
N HIS A 36 31.26 7.24 -8.96
CA HIS A 36 30.54 6.42 -9.93
C HIS A 36 30.67 4.92 -9.68
N ARG A 37 31.83 4.48 -9.18
CA ARG A 37 32.06 3.06 -8.83
C ARG A 37 31.17 2.63 -7.67
N PHE A 38 31.13 3.42 -6.59
CA PHE A 38 30.25 3.14 -5.45
C PHE A 38 28.78 3.19 -5.86
N HIS A 39 28.38 4.18 -6.65
CA HIS A 39 27.02 4.27 -7.19
C HIS A 39 26.60 2.97 -7.90
N SER A 40 27.41 2.48 -8.86
CA SER A 40 27.08 1.25 -9.61
C SER A 40 27.02 0.01 -8.72
N LEU A 41 27.98 -0.16 -7.81
CA LEU A 41 28.01 -1.33 -6.92
C LEU A 41 26.84 -1.30 -5.93
N ILE A 42 26.52 -0.15 -5.36
CA ILE A 42 25.41 0.01 -4.42
C ILE A 42 24.08 -0.20 -5.13
N ALA A 43 23.86 0.41 -6.30
CA ALA A 43 22.64 0.20 -7.08
C ALA A 43 22.39 -1.30 -7.35
N ARG A 44 23.45 -2.05 -7.64
CA ARG A 44 23.40 -3.50 -7.82
C ARG A 44 23.05 -4.26 -6.54
N ILE A 45 23.65 -3.90 -5.40
CA ILE A 45 23.33 -4.51 -4.09
C ILE A 45 21.86 -4.24 -3.74
N LEU A 46 21.37 -3.01 -3.95
CA LEU A 46 19.99 -2.63 -3.70
C LEU A 46 19.03 -3.43 -4.57
N TYR A 47 19.33 -3.56 -5.87
CA TYR A 47 18.54 -4.35 -6.80
C TYR A 47 18.43 -5.82 -6.38
N HIS A 48 19.55 -6.50 -6.10
CA HIS A 48 19.52 -7.90 -5.66
C HIS A 48 18.74 -8.07 -4.35
N ARG A 49 18.92 -7.17 -3.37
CA ARG A 49 18.15 -7.21 -2.13
C ARG A 49 16.64 -7.08 -2.36
N LEU A 50 16.23 -6.21 -3.29
CA LEU A 50 14.81 -6.02 -3.63
C LEU A 50 14.22 -7.27 -4.28
N ILE A 51 14.95 -7.90 -5.22
CA ILE A 51 14.53 -9.16 -5.85
C ILE A 51 14.38 -10.27 -4.81
N GLU A 52 15.41 -10.47 -3.97
CA GLU A 52 15.38 -11.49 -2.94
C GLU A 52 14.20 -11.29 -1.99
N ILE A 53 13.94 -10.04 -1.57
CA ILE A 53 12.81 -9.73 -0.68
C ILE A 53 11.47 -9.97 -1.37
N ALA A 54 11.33 -9.61 -2.65
CA ALA A 54 10.09 -9.84 -3.41
C ALA A 54 9.74 -11.32 -3.55
N GLN A 55 10.72 -12.22 -3.48
CA GLN A 55 10.53 -13.67 -3.52
C GLN A 55 10.19 -14.29 -2.15
N LEU A 56 10.36 -13.56 -1.05
CA LEU A 56 10.07 -14.07 0.30
C LEU A 56 8.56 -14.12 0.57
N LYS A 57 7.97 -15.30 0.32
CA LYS A 57 6.53 -15.58 0.55
C LYS A 57 6.11 -15.61 2.04
N GLU A 58 7.07 -15.61 2.96
CA GLU A 58 6.82 -15.79 4.40
C GLU A 58 6.47 -14.50 5.16
N ARG A 59 6.52 -13.33 4.49
CA ARG A 59 6.27 -12.04 5.15
C ARG A 59 4.90 -11.53 4.72
N THR A 60 4.06 -11.23 5.69
CA THR A 60 2.75 -10.64 5.46
C THR A 60 2.77 -9.18 5.92
N LEU A 61 1.93 -8.36 5.28
CA LEU A 61 1.77 -6.98 5.68
C LEU A 61 0.56 -6.88 6.61
N LEU A 62 0.72 -6.18 7.73
CA LEU A 62 -0.32 -5.90 8.69
C LEU A 62 -0.66 -4.41 8.60
N LEU A 63 -1.92 -4.13 8.26
CA LEU A 63 -2.47 -2.80 8.09
C LEU A 63 -3.46 -2.49 9.21
N GLU A 64 -3.22 -1.42 9.96
CA GLU A 64 -4.22 -0.82 10.83
C GLU A 64 -4.68 0.47 10.18
N CYS A 65 -5.97 0.56 9.86
CA CYS A 65 -6.55 1.73 9.24
C CYS A 65 -7.86 2.04 9.95
N TYR A 66 -7.90 3.13 10.71
CA TYR A 66 -9.00 3.42 11.61
C TYR A 66 -9.25 4.91 11.77
N HIS A 67 -10.50 5.27 12.09
CA HIS A 67 -10.81 6.60 12.56
C HIS A 67 -10.29 6.77 14.00
N PRO A 68 -9.74 7.92 14.42
CA PRO A 68 -9.22 8.10 15.78
C PRO A 68 -10.18 7.65 16.90
N SER A 69 -11.49 7.82 16.71
CA SER A 69 -12.53 7.39 17.68
C SER A 69 -12.75 5.87 17.74
N THR A 70 -12.31 5.10 16.74
CA THR A 70 -12.50 3.64 16.64
C THR A 70 -11.22 2.85 16.87
N LYS A 71 -10.11 3.50 17.26
CA LYS A 71 -8.79 2.86 17.49
C LYS A 71 -8.84 1.57 18.31
N LEU A 72 -9.69 1.52 19.35
CA LEU A 72 -9.77 0.38 20.27
C LEU A 72 -10.65 -0.77 19.77
N SER A 73 -11.47 -0.54 18.74
CA SER A 73 -12.40 -1.55 18.20
C SER A 73 -12.01 -2.04 16.82
N THR A 74 -11.34 -1.21 16.01
CA THR A 74 -10.96 -1.57 14.65
C THR A 74 -9.85 -2.64 14.66
N PRO A 75 -10.08 -3.84 14.09
CA PRO A 75 -9.07 -4.89 14.02
C PRO A 75 -7.97 -4.55 13.01
N SER A 76 -6.75 -5.04 13.26
CA SER A 76 -5.66 -5.04 12.28
C SER A 76 -5.99 -6.01 11.13
N LEU A 77 -5.71 -5.57 9.90
CA LEU A 77 -5.99 -6.30 8.65
C LEU A 77 -4.71 -6.97 8.16
N LEU A 78 -4.76 -8.27 7.93
CA LEU A 78 -3.71 -8.95 7.16
C LEU A 78 -3.85 -8.57 5.70
N CYS A 79 -2.74 -8.43 4.99
CA CYS A 79 -2.74 -8.10 3.58
C CYS A 79 -1.95 -9.13 2.78
N ASP A 80 -2.57 -9.62 1.71
CA ASP A 80 -1.97 -10.54 0.75
C ASP A 80 -1.09 -9.78 -0.24
N TYR A 81 0.11 -10.29 -0.47
CA TYR A 81 1.02 -9.73 -1.46
C TYR A 81 0.53 -10.06 -2.87
N LEU A 82 0.37 -9.03 -3.70
CA LEU A 82 -0.06 -9.17 -5.08
C LEU A 82 1.11 -9.20 -6.05
N GLY A 83 2.21 -8.52 -5.71
CA GLY A 83 3.37 -8.37 -6.59
C GLY A 83 4.04 -7.01 -6.41
N THR A 84 5.24 -6.87 -6.95
CA THR A 84 5.97 -5.60 -7.04
C THR A 84 6.06 -5.24 -8.50
N HIS A 85 5.32 -4.21 -8.92
CA HIS A 85 5.26 -3.84 -10.33
C HIS A 85 6.63 -3.36 -10.82
N ASP A 86 6.88 -3.46 -12.13
CA ASP A 86 8.14 -3.11 -12.81
C ASP A 86 9.37 -3.96 -12.46
N LEU A 87 9.33 -4.80 -11.41
CA LEU A 87 10.41 -5.74 -11.11
C LEU A 87 10.50 -6.86 -12.17
N ASP A 88 9.36 -7.37 -12.62
CA ASP A 88 9.28 -8.38 -13.71
C ASP A 88 9.80 -7.85 -15.05
N SER A 89 9.67 -6.54 -15.28
CA SER A 89 10.22 -5.88 -16.48
C SER A 89 11.74 -5.75 -16.40
N LEU A 90 12.28 -5.65 -15.18
CA LEU A 90 13.71 -5.52 -14.91
C LEU A 90 14.42 -6.89 -14.97
N ASP A 91 13.69 -7.99 -14.73
CA ASP A 91 14.15 -9.38 -14.86
C ASP A 91 14.49 -9.75 -16.33
N SER A 92 13.87 -9.07 -17.30
CA SER A 92 14.20 -9.23 -18.72
C SER A 92 15.55 -8.63 -19.13
N CYS A 93 16.14 -7.77 -18.28
CA CYS A 93 17.54 -7.37 -18.38
C CYS A 93 18.38 -8.48 -17.74
N SER A 94 18.71 -9.51 -18.52
CA SER A 94 19.40 -10.71 -18.03
C SER A 94 20.60 -10.37 -17.13
N GLU A 95 20.85 -11.23 -16.14
CA GLU A 95 22.01 -11.16 -15.25
C GLU A 95 23.34 -11.00 -16.03
N THR A 96 23.38 -11.43 -17.30
CA THR A 96 24.51 -11.31 -18.21
C THR A 96 24.83 -9.87 -18.60
N TYR A 97 23.83 -9.00 -18.82
CA TYR A 97 24.06 -7.59 -19.20
C TYR A 97 24.45 -6.70 -18.01
N ILE A 98 24.20 -7.13 -16.77
CA ILE A 98 24.59 -6.41 -15.54
C ILE A 98 26.13 -6.42 -15.35
N TYR A 99 26.83 -7.40 -15.94
CA TYR A 99 28.30 -7.50 -15.87
C TYR A 99 29.02 -6.81 -17.03
N GLU A 100 28.38 -6.65 -18.21
CA GLU A 100 29.09 -6.18 -19.41
C GLU A 100 28.91 -4.69 -19.73
N ASP A 101 27.81 -4.03 -19.33
CA ASP A 101 27.60 -2.63 -19.74
C ASP A 101 27.89 -1.63 -18.61
N LEU A 102 29.18 -1.38 -18.41
CA LEU A 102 29.66 -0.32 -17.54
C LEU A 102 29.55 1.09 -18.18
N GLY A 103 29.04 1.21 -19.42
CA GLY A 103 29.11 2.41 -20.26
C GLY A 103 27.89 3.33 -20.19
N ASP A 104 26.69 2.86 -20.56
CA ASP A 104 25.62 3.80 -20.97
C ASP A 104 24.32 3.76 -20.15
N CYS A 105 24.12 2.80 -19.24
CA CYS A 105 22.81 2.56 -18.61
C CYS A 105 22.59 3.17 -17.19
N LYS A 106 23.58 3.90 -16.65
CA LYS A 106 23.73 4.04 -15.17
C LYS A 106 23.06 5.25 -14.52
N THR A 107 22.84 6.34 -15.24
CA THR A 107 22.24 7.57 -14.70
C THR A 107 20.72 7.47 -14.70
N GLY A 108 20.15 7.01 -13.58
CA GLY A 108 18.70 6.94 -13.37
C GLY A 108 18.18 5.60 -12.83
N GLN A 109 19.02 4.57 -12.75
CA GLN A 109 18.61 3.26 -12.23
C GLN A 109 18.11 3.33 -10.78
N LEU A 110 18.80 4.09 -9.91
CA LEU A 110 18.34 4.29 -8.53
C LEU A 110 17.01 5.07 -8.47
N GLY A 111 16.81 6.02 -9.37
CA GLY A 111 15.54 6.72 -9.51
C GLY A 111 14.40 5.81 -9.96
N LYS A 112 14.68 4.85 -10.86
CA LYS A 112 13.73 3.80 -11.24
C LYS A 112 13.39 2.89 -10.05
N LEU A 113 14.39 2.49 -9.25
CA LEU A 113 14.17 1.70 -8.04
C LEU A 113 13.32 2.45 -6.99
N ALA A 114 13.45 3.78 -6.91
CA ALA A 114 12.65 4.60 -5.99
C ALA A 114 11.16 4.65 -6.34
N GLY A 115 10.78 4.32 -7.58
CA GLY A 115 9.39 4.22 -8.01
C GLY A 115 8.75 2.84 -7.80
N LEU A 116 9.50 1.86 -7.30
CA LEU A 116 9.00 0.50 -7.10
C LEU A 116 8.15 0.40 -5.83
N TYR A 117 6.90 -0.02 -6.01
CA TYR A 117 6.00 -0.32 -4.91
C TYR A 117 5.50 -1.75 -4.99
N SER A 118 5.49 -2.40 -3.82
CA SER A 118 4.79 -3.66 -3.62
C SER A 118 3.30 -3.39 -3.41
N HIS A 119 2.45 -4.11 -4.12
CA HIS A 119 1.01 -4.02 -3.99
C HIS A 119 0.48 -5.12 -3.07
N PHE A 120 -0.45 -4.74 -2.21
CA PHE A 120 -1.05 -5.64 -1.25
C PHE A 120 -2.58 -5.49 -1.24
N ARG A 121 -3.28 -6.58 -0.94
CA ARG A 121 -4.74 -6.61 -0.78
C ARG A 121 -5.11 -6.87 0.67
N PRO A 122 -5.77 -5.92 1.37
CA PRO A 122 -6.30 -6.18 2.69
C PRO A 122 -7.34 -7.29 2.68
N LEU A 123 -7.18 -8.23 3.59
CA LEU A 123 -8.09 -9.34 3.84
C LEU A 123 -9.10 -8.95 4.92
N LYS A 124 -10.32 -9.48 4.79
CA LYS A 124 -11.31 -9.34 5.83
C LYS A 124 -10.82 -10.02 7.10
N PRO A 125 -11.05 -9.41 8.28
CA PRO A 125 -10.80 -10.09 9.55
C PRO A 125 -11.58 -11.40 9.59
N GLU A 126 -10.92 -12.52 9.89
CA GLU A 126 -11.63 -13.77 10.18
C GLU A 126 -12.63 -13.50 11.33
N ALA A 127 -13.84 -14.06 11.19
CA ALA A 127 -15.07 -13.67 11.90
C ALA A 127 -15.04 -13.74 13.44
N GLU A 128 -13.92 -14.03 14.09
CA GLU A 128 -13.79 -14.18 15.54
C GLU A 128 -13.63 -12.86 16.32
N ARG A 129 -13.47 -11.70 15.66
CA ARG A 129 -13.17 -10.41 16.34
C ARG A 129 -14.23 -9.32 16.22
N ARG A 130 -15.47 -9.63 15.85
CA ARG A 130 -16.56 -8.66 16.07
C ARG A 130 -16.93 -8.66 17.54
N THR A 131 -16.26 -7.84 18.34
CA THR A 131 -16.80 -7.40 19.64
C THR A 131 -17.99 -6.51 19.35
N VAL A 132 -19.14 -7.16 19.15
CA VAL A 132 -20.44 -6.54 18.95
C VAL A 132 -20.70 -5.62 20.15
N ARG A 133 -20.62 -4.30 19.95
CA ARG A 133 -21.06 -3.34 20.96
C ARG A 133 -22.57 -3.45 21.10
N ARG A 134 -23.02 -4.01 22.23
CA ARG A 134 -24.42 -3.86 22.65
C ARG A 134 -24.62 -2.42 23.14
N HIS A 135 -25.68 -1.77 22.66
CA HIS A 135 -26.07 -0.46 23.16
C HIS A 135 -26.31 -0.55 24.68
N PRO A 136 -25.78 0.37 25.53
CA PRO A 136 -25.96 0.30 26.98
C PRO A 136 -27.45 0.39 27.41
N ALA A 137 -28.33 0.92 26.55
CA ALA A 137 -29.77 0.97 26.78
C ALA A 137 -30.58 -0.13 26.04
N GLY A 138 -29.95 -1.19 25.54
CA GLY A 138 -30.67 -2.38 25.03
C GLY A 138 -31.43 -2.20 23.70
N GLY A 139 -30.96 -1.32 22.81
CA GLY A 139 -31.53 -1.10 21.46
C GLY A 139 -30.79 -1.84 20.33
N SER A 140 -31.39 -1.84 19.14
CA SER A 140 -30.88 -2.47 17.91
C SER A 140 -29.47 -1.96 17.52
N PHE A 141 -28.73 -2.80 16.81
CA PHE A 141 -27.34 -2.60 16.39
C PHE A 141 -27.20 -1.33 15.54
N ILE A 142 -26.58 -0.28 16.07
CA ILE A 142 -26.10 0.83 15.25
C ILE A 142 -24.60 0.59 15.07
N PRO A 143 -24.11 0.24 13.87
CA PRO A 143 -22.68 0.24 13.59
C PRO A 143 -22.12 1.61 13.96
N ALA A 144 -20.99 1.67 14.67
CA ALA A 144 -20.37 2.97 14.92
C ALA A 144 -20.10 3.64 13.57
N ALA A 145 -20.42 4.94 13.46
CA ALA A 145 -20.50 5.66 12.19
C ALA A 145 -19.26 5.52 11.29
N ASN A 146 -18.09 5.29 11.89
CA ASN A 146 -16.79 5.23 11.22
C ASN A 146 -16.07 3.86 11.28
N ASP A 147 -16.80 2.77 11.54
CA ASP A 147 -16.20 1.43 11.75
C ASP A 147 -16.12 0.59 10.46
N LEU A 148 -15.40 -0.54 10.55
CA LEU A 148 -15.37 -1.53 9.47
C LEU A 148 -16.74 -2.19 9.29
N VAL A 149 -17.16 -2.36 8.04
CA VAL A 149 -18.46 -2.94 7.65
C VAL A 149 -18.26 -4.09 6.69
N ASP A 150 -19.22 -5.01 6.70
CA ASP A 150 -19.23 -6.23 5.91
C ASP A 150 -20.33 -6.20 4.85
N ASP A 151 -20.39 -5.08 4.12
CA ASP A 151 -21.42 -4.86 3.09
C ASP A 151 -21.04 -5.44 1.72
N HIS A 152 -19.76 -5.72 1.49
CA HIS A 152 -19.27 -6.20 0.21
C HIS A 152 -18.46 -7.47 0.37
N ASP A 153 -18.81 -8.53 -0.36
CA ASP A 153 -18.17 -9.85 -0.25
C ASP A 153 -16.65 -9.81 -0.47
N GLU A 154 -16.17 -8.93 -1.35
CA GLU A 154 -14.77 -8.96 -1.84
C GLU A 154 -13.80 -8.04 -1.10
N PHE A 155 -14.27 -6.89 -0.57
CA PHE A 155 -13.39 -5.82 -0.10
C PHE A 155 -13.59 -5.54 1.40
N VAL A 156 -12.50 -5.13 2.06
CA VAL A 156 -12.62 -4.51 3.38
C VAL A 156 -13.26 -3.15 3.20
N CYS A 157 -14.34 -2.90 3.94
CA CYS A 157 -15.10 -1.66 3.86
C CYS A 157 -15.05 -0.92 5.19
N GLN A 158 -14.96 0.40 5.15
CA GLN A 158 -15.02 1.26 6.32
C GLN A 158 -15.99 2.40 6.06
N ASN A 159 -16.94 2.62 6.96
CA ASN A 159 -17.82 3.76 6.84
C ASN A 159 -17.11 5.03 7.31
N VAL A 160 -17.51 6.16 6.73
CA VAL A 160 -17.10 7.50 7.17
C VAL A 160 -18.33 8.39 7.12
N HIS A 161 -18.61 9.03 8.25
CA HIS A 161 -19.65 10.03 8.39
C HIS A 161 -19.03 11.41 8.61
N LEU A 162 -19.61 12.43 7.96
CA LEU A 162 -19.24 13.82 8.14
C LEU A 162 -20.49 14.65 8.47
N GLU A 163 -20.47 15.25 9.65
CA GLU A 163 -21.51 16.20 10.06
C GLU A 163 -21.46 17.48 9.23
N ALA A 164 -22.56 18.23 9.16
CA ALA A 164 -22.71 19.48 8.39
C ALA A 164 -21.48 20.42 8.42
N HIS A 165 -20.89 20.61 9.59
CA HIS A 165 -19.78 21.54 9.80
C HIS A 165 -18.38 20.90 9.63
N GLU A 166 -18.31 19.59 9.41
CA GLU A 166 -17.06 18.87 9.24
C GLU A 166 -16.59 18.91 7.78
N LEU A 167 -15.39 19.46 7.59
CA LEU A 167 -14.74 19.56 6.27
C LEU A 167 -13.96 18.29 5.90
N PHE A 168 -13.60 17.48 6.89
CA PHE A 168 -12.82 16.25 6.68
C PHE A 168 -12.99 15.27 7.83
N SER A 169 -12.75 13.99 7.54
CA SER A 169 -12.56 12.93 8.54
C SER A 169 -11.08 12.57 8.60
N GLN A 170 -10.66 11.90 9.68
CA GLN A 170 -9.28 11.47 9.86
C GLN A 170 -9.15 9.96 9.75
N LEU A 171 -8.11 9.52 9.06
CA LEU A 171 -7.74 8.12 8.95
C LEU A 171 -6.31 7.96 9.48
N CYS A 172 -6.19 7.25 10.59
CA CYS A 172 -4.91 6.83 11.14
C CYS A 172 -4.49 5.54 10.43
N THR A 173 -3.26 5.50 9.94
CA THR A 173 -2.71 4.35 9.23
C THR A 173 -1.41 3.92 9.90
N VAL A 174 -1.34 2.65 10.27
CA VAL A 174 -0.11 2.01 10.76
C VAL A 174 0.14 0.79 9.88
N THR A 175 1.36 0.66 9.36
CA THR A 175 1.73 -0.45 8.48
C THR A 175 2.97 -1.14 9.02
N ASN A 176 2.86 -2.45 9.21
CA ASN A 176 3.94 -3.29 9.72
C ASN A 176 4.19 -4.46 8.78
N VAL A 177 5.46 -4.81 8.56
CA VAL A 177 5.81 -6.13 8.01
C VAL A 177 5.89 -7.10 9.17
N VAL A 178 5.13 -8.18 9.09
CA VAL A 178 5.12 -9.21 10.13
C VAL A 178 5.59 -10.55 9.58
N LYS A 179 6.31 -11.29 10.41
CA LYS A 179 6.60 -12.70 10.18
C LYS A 179 5.64 -13.52 11.04
N PRO A 180 4.61 -14.18 10.47
CA PRO A 180 3.73 -15.02 11.24
C PRO A 180 4.51 -16.20 11.83
N GLY A 181 4.24 -16.49 13.09
CA GLY A 181 4.77 -17.61 13.84
C GLY A 181 3.71 -18.68 14.07
N PRO A 182 4.12 -19.82 14.65
CA PRO A 182 3.18 -20.88 14.99
C PRO A 182 2.14 -20.39 16.00
N ARG A 183 0.89 -20.84 15.86
CA ARG A 183 -0.21 -20.59 16.80
C ARG A 183 -0.59 -19.11 16.98
N GLY A 184 -0.40 -18.29 15.95
CA GLY A 184 -0.84 -16.88 15.96
C GLY A 184 0.11 -15.89 16.64
N PHE A 185 1.29 -16.34 17.09
CA PHE A 185 2.36 -15.42 17.52
C PHE A 185 3.05 -14.78 16.32
N LEU A 186 3.62 -13.59 16.49
CA LEU A 186 4.50 -12.97 15.49
C LEU A 186 5.96 -13.27 15.85
N LEU A 187 6.73 -13.81 14.92
CA LEU A 187 8.18 -14.03 15.05
C LEU A 187 8.97 -12.74 14.81
N GLY A 188 8.35 -11.75 14.16
CA GLY A 188 8.94 -10.43 13.93
C GLY A 188 7.86 -9.44 13.50
N CYS A 189 8.03 -8.19 13.91
CA CYS A 189 7.16 -7.08 13.55
C CYS A 189 8.05 -5.85 13.34
N VAL A 190 8.07 -5.31 12.13
CA VAL A 190 8.83 -4.10 11.79
C VAL A 190 7.86 -3.07 11.25
N ASN A 191 7.81 -1.91 11.90
CA ASN A 191 7.01 -0.79 11.43
C ASN A 191 7.64 -0.17 10.17
N ILE A 192 6.80 0.04 9.15
CA ILE A 192 7.17 0.71 7.91
C ILE A 192 6.79 2.19 7.98
N SER A 193 5.55 2.44 8.41
CA SER A 193 4.93 3.76 8.36
C SER A 193 3.86 3.87 9.45
N GLU A 194 3.77 5.07 10.03
CA GLU A 194 2.68 5.52 10.88
C GLU A 194 2.33 6.95 10.47
N GLY A 195 1.05 7.20 10.21
CA GLY A 195 0.61 8.49 9.73
C GLY A 195 -0.88 8.74 9.87
N ILE A 196 -1.27 9.98 9.63
CA ILE A 196 -2.65 10.45 9.70
C ILE A 196 -2.97 11.16 8.39
N THR A 197 -3.99 10.68 7.70
CA THR A 197 -4.49 11.24 6.45
C THR A 197 -5.85 11.89 6.67
N ARG A 198 -6.07 13.06 6.07
CA ARG A 198 -7.38 13.74 6.10
C ARG A 198 -8.16 13.37 4.84
N LEU A 199 -9.38 12.89 5.05
CA LEU A 199 -10.36 12.60 4.00
C LEU A 199 -11.29 13.79 3.89
N TRP A 200 -11.02 14.67 2.93
CA TRP A 200 -11.80 15.89 2.77
C TRP A 200 -13.17 15.61 2.15
N ARG A 201 -14.20 16.32 2.62
CA ARG A 201 -15.58 16.26 2.12
C ARG A 201 -15.65 16.38 0.59
N HIS A 202 -15.01 17.40 0.03
CA HIS A 202 -15.02 17.62 -1.42
C HIS A 202 -14.31 16.48 -2.18
N TRP A 203 -13.23 15.93 -1.63
CA TRP A 203 -12.51 14.80 -2.22
C TRP A 203 -13.38 13.53 -2.20
N LEU A 204 -14.07 13.25 -1.09
CA LEU A 204 -15.00 12.12 -0.99
C LEU A 204 -16.16 12.26 -2.00
N ALA A 205 -16.75 13.44 -2.11
CA ALA A 205 -17.83 13.72 -3.07
C ALA A 205 -17.37 13.55 -4.52
N GLU A 206 -16.20 14.10 -4.89
CA GLU A 206 -15.61 13.94 -6.22
C GLU A 206 -15.39 12.46 -6.56
N HIS A 207 -14.81 11.70 -5.62
CA HIS A 207 -14.47 10.29 -5.83
C HIS A 207 -15.67 9.33 -5.77
N ALA A 208 -16.77 9.73 -5.15
CA ALA A 208 -18.03 8.97 -5.16
C ALA A 208 -18.77 9.05 -6.51
N GLN A 209 -18.64 10.17 -7.23
CA GLN A 209 -19.30 10.39 -8.52
C GLN A 209 -18.61 9.65 -9.68
N THR A 210 -17.34 9.26 -9.50
CA THR A 210 -16.52 8.62 -10.55
C THR A 210 -16.91 7.15 -10.76
N LYS A 211 -17.94 6.92 -11.60
CA LYS A 211 -18.37 5.58 -12.01
C LYS A 211 -17.27 4.82 -12.76
N PRO A 212 -17.11 3.50 -12.53
CA PRO A 212 -16.07 2.68 -13.15
C PRO A 212 -16.27 2.45 -14.66
N GLU A 213 -17.41 2.84 -15.25
CA GLU A 213 -17.78 2.47 -16.63
C GLU A 213 -17.24 3.41 -17.73
N HIS A 214 -16.68 4.58 -17.37
CA HIS A 214 -16.20 5.56 -18.35
C HIS A 214 -14.70 5.49 -18.68
N ALA A 215 -13.97 4.53 -18.13
CA ALA A 215 -12.54 4.33 -18.40
C ALA A 215 -12.30 3.50 -19.68
N SER A 216 -12.85 3.90 -20.83
CA SER A 216 -12.58 3.26 -22.13
C SER A 216 -11.30 3.77 -22.82
N GLY A 217 -10.49 4.58 -22.16
CA GLY A 217 -9.24 5.13 -22.68
C GLY A 217 -8.02 4.76 -21.83
N ARG A 218 -6.99 4.17 -22.44
CA ARG A 218 -5.71 3.81 -21.80
C ARG A 218 -4.99 5.00 -21.12
N ALA A 219 -5.24 6.23 -21.58
CA ALA A 219 -4.62 7.45 -21.05
C ALA A 219 -5.42 8.12 -19.91
N SER A 220 -6.73 7.88 -19.82
CA SER A 220 -7.60 8.40 -18.75
C SER A 220 -7.58 7.50 -17.51
N ALA A 221 -7.39 6.18 -17.70
CA ALA A 221 -7.27 5.23 -16.60
C ALA A 221 -6.07 5.51 -15.68
N ASP A 222 -4.97 6.06 -16.19
CA ASP A 222 -3.74 6.28 -15.41
C ASP A 222 -3.82 7.54 -14.53
N LYS A 223 -4.51 8.58 -14.99
CA LYS A 223 -4.84 9.77 -14.17
C LYS A 223 -5.86 9.45 -13.08
N GLU A 224 -6.89 8.66 -13.38
CA GLU A 224 -7.85 8.21 -12.37
C GLU A 224 -7.23 7.24 -11.35
N ARG A 225 -6.25 6.42 -11.77
CA ARG A 225 -5.48 5.50 -10.89
C ARG A 225 -4.67 6.22 -9.82
N GLY A 226 -4.15 7.41 -10.13
CA GLY A 226 -3.42 8.27 -9.19
C GLY A 226 -4.36 9.06 -8.28
N GLY A 227 -5.53 9.48 -8.76
CA GLY A 227 -6.49 10.25 -7.96
C GLY A 227 -7.06 9.47 -6.77
N ARG A 228 -7.23 8.15 -6.89
CA ARG A 228 -7.77 7.29 -5.82
C ARG A 228 -6.72 6.82 -4.79
N LEU A 229 -5.47 7.28 -4.92
CA LEU A 229 -4.36 6.90 -4.04
C LEU A 229 -4.19 7.97 -2.96
N LEU A 230 -4.29 7.56 -1.70
CA LEU A 230 -4.06 8.40 -0.54
C LEU A 230 -2.75 8.01 0.14
N TRP A 231 -1.81 8.94 0.21
CA TRP A 231 -0.53 8.71 0.89
C TRP A 231 -0.71 8.78 2.41
N ALA A 232 -0.36 7.69 3.10
CA ALA A 232 -0.45 7.59 4.55
C ALA A 232 0.62 8.44 5.26
N ASP A 233 1.77 8.64 4.61
CA ASP A 233 2.90 9.38 5.14
C ASP A 233 3.51 10.36 4.13
N LYS A 234 4.27 11.34 4.65
CA LYS A 234 4.89 12.39 3.84
C LYS A 234 5.99 11.87 2.91
N GLY A 235 6.61 10.75 3.26
CA GLY A 235 7.65 10.12 2.46
C GLY A 235 7.08 9.30 1.30
N GLN A 236 5.74 9.22 1.17
CA GLN A 236 5.07 8.39 0.18
C GLN A 236 5.50 6.92 0.29
N ASN A 237 5.78 6.42 1.50
CA ASN A 237 6.21 5.04 1.69
C ASN A 237 5.01 4.07 1.61
N VAL A 238 3.85 4.49 2.09
CA VAL A 238 2.61 3.71 2.05
C VAL A 238 1.49 4.52 1.40
N GLY A 239 0.86 3.93 0.38
CA GLY A 239 -0.32 4.47 -0.30
C GLY A 239 -1.53 3.56 -0.13
N LEU A 240 -2.67 4.13 0.22
CA LEU A 240 -3.97 3.46 0.33
C LEU A 240 -4.78 3.74 -0.94
N ARG A 241 -5.13 2.70 -1.69
CA ARG A 241 -6.06 2.83 -2.81
C ARG A 241 -7.48 2.62 -2.32
N ILE A 242 -8.30 3.67 -2.43
CA ILE A 242 -9.66 3.69 -1.88
C ILE A 242 -10.67 3.98 -2.98
N ARG A 243 -11.70 3.16 -3.07
CA ARG A 243 -12.93 3.48 -3.78
C ARG A 243 -13.95 4.03 -2.79
N VAL A 244 -14.56 5.16 -3.16
CA VAL A 244 -15.57 5.83 -2.34
C VAL A 244 -16.95 5.53 -2.91
N VAL A 245 -17.89 5.14 -2.05
CA VAL A 245 -19.29 4.93 -2.39
C VAL A 245 -20.13 5.81 -1.48
N GLU A 246 -20.95 6.68 -2.05
CA GLU A 246 -21.89 7.50 -1.27
C GLU A 246 -22.99 6.61 -0.67
N ARG A 247 -23.32 6.88 0.59
CA ARG A 247 -24.35 6.17 1.34
C ARG A 247 -25.50 7.12 1.63
N ASP A 248 -26.71 6.67 1.31
CA ASP A 248 -27.93 7.27 1.81
C ASP A 248 -28.33 6.55 3.10
N ASP A 249 -28.06 7.18 4.23
CA ASP A 249 -28.41 6.63 5.55
C ASP A 249 -29.88 6.88 5.92
N GLY A 250 -30.66 7.56 5.08
CA GLY A 250 -32.08 7.83 5.29
C GLY A 250 -32.39 8.73 6.50
N ILE A 251 -31.37 9.20 7.22
CA ILE A 251 -31.50 10.14 8.34
C ILE A 251 -31.43 11.55 7.76
N ALA A 252 -32.55 12.00 7.18
CA ALA A 252 -32.67 13.39 6.78
C ALA A 252 -32.73 14.28 8.05
N PRO A 253 -31.81 15.24 8.22
CA PRO A 253 -31.87 16.16 9.35
C PRO A 253 -33.20 16.93 9.34
N VAL A 254 -33.88 16.93 10.50
CA VAL A 254 -35.21 17.55 10.66
C VAL A 254 -35.17 19.07 10.44
N LEU A 255 -34.01 19.70 10.65
CA LEU A 255 -33.77 21.13 10.44
C LEU A 255 -32.37 21.34 9.89
N VAL A 256 -32.26 21.79 8.63
CA VAL A 256 -31.02 22.27 8.02
C VAL A 256 -31.15 23.78 7.86
N ARG A 257 -30.21 24.55 8.41
CA ARG A 257 -30.17 25.99 8.12
C ARG A 257 -29.75 26.19 6.68
N LYS A 258 -30.28 27.21 6.01
CA LYS A 258 -30.00 27.50 4.60
C LYS A 258 -28.51 27.68 4.27
N ASP A 259 -27.69 28.01 5.28
CA ASP A 259 -26.24 28.24 5.15
C ASP A 259 -25.40 27.07 5.71
N GLU A 260 -26.01 25.97 6.15
CA GLU A 260 -25.32 24.78 6.66
C GLU A 260 -25.33 23.67 5.61
N ASP A 261 -24.18 23.03 5.39
CA ASP A 261 -24.08 21.86 4.51
C ASP A 261 -24.83 20.67 5.10
N GLU A 262 -25.29 19.74 4.27
CA GLU A 262 -25.94 18.52 4.75
C GLU A 262 -24.90 17.51 5.29
N PRO A 263 -25.26 16.72 6.33
CA PRO A 263 -24.44 15.61 6.76
C PRO A 263 -24.35 14.57 5.63
N VAL A 264 -23.17 14.01 5.43
CA VAL A 264 -22.91 13.04 4.34
C VAL A 264 -22.25 11.78 4.89
N SER A 265 -22.58 10.65 4.29
CA SER A 265 -22.05 9.35 4.64
C SER A 265 -21.43 8.68 3.41
N TYR A 266 -20.28 8.05 3.61
CA TYR A 266 -19.56 7.31 2.57
C TYR A 266 -19.10 5.94 3.08
N THR A 267 -18.98 4.97 2.18
CA THR A 267 -18.23 3.73 2.37
C THR A 267 -16.91 3.83 1.62
N LEU A 268 -15.81 3.63 2.34
CA LEU A 268 -14.48 3.45 1.78
C LEU A 268 -14.25 1.95 1.53
N GLN A 269 -13.93 1.58 0.31
CA GLN A 269 -13.56 0.22 -0.06
C GLN A 269 -12.05 0.18 -0.34
N TYR A 270 -11.32 -0.65 0.40
CA TYR A 270 -9.88 -0.82 0.23
C TYR A 270 -9.59 -1.75 -0.94
N GLU A 271 -9.00 -1.21 -2.00
CA GLU A 271 -8.70 -1.98 -3.22
C GLU A 271 -7.25 -2.49 -3.21
N GLY A 272 -7.07 -3.80 -3.36
CA GLY A 272 -5.78 -4.41 -3.69
C GLY A 272 -5.82 -4.95 -5.11
N ARG A 273 -5.73 -4.08 -6.12
CA ARG A 273 -5.84 -4.51 -7.52
C ARG A 273 -4.52 -4.41 -8.27
N ILE A 274 -4.10 -5.56 -8.83
CA ILE A 274 -3.33 -5.64 -10.07
C ILE A 274 -4.34 -5.63 -11.24
N GLY A 275 -4.06 -4.83 -12.27
CA GLY A 275 -4.99 -4.55 -13.37
C GLY A 275 -5.69 -5.79 -13.94
N ASP A 276 -6.94 -5.61 -14.39
CA ASP A 276 -7.78 -6.57 -15.12
C ASP A 276 -7.00 -7.54 -16.02
N GLN A 277 -6.89 -8.81 -15.61
CA GLN A 277 -6.94 -10.03 -16.44
C GLN A 277 -7.18 -11.28 -15.58
N ASP A 278 -8.19 -11.28 -14.71
CA ASP A 278 -8.60 -12.54 -14.07
C ASP A 278 -10.13 -12.66 -14.02
N LYS A 279 -10.71 -12.69 -15.22
CA LYS A 279 -12.01 -13.31 -15.49
C LYS A 279 -11.86 -14.25 -16.68
N SER A 280 -11.18 -15.38 -16.49
CA SER A 280 -11.60 -16.61 -17.14
C SER A 280 -12.14 -17.54 -16.07
N ALA A 281 -13.47 -17.52 -15.90
CA ALA A 281 -14.18 -18.49 -15.09
C ALA A 281 -13.83 -19.92 -15.57
N PRO A 282 -13.60 -20.90 -14.68
CA PRO A 282 -13.56 -22.29 -15.09
C PRO A 282 -14.98 -22.72 -15.50
N ALA A 283 -15.14 -23.07 -16.77
CA ALA A 283 -16.34 -23.71 -17.28
C ALA A 283 -16.64 -24.97 -16.46
N GLN A 284 -17.83 -25.02 -15.86
CA GLN A 284 -18.36 -26.22 -15.20
C GLN A 284 -18.50 -27.35 -16.23
N GLY A 285 -17.52 -28.25 -16.26
CA GLY A 285 -17.60 -29.53 -16.95
C GLY A 285 -18.54 -30.46 -16.20
N ARG A 286 -19.80 -30.50 -16.64
CA ARG A 286 -20.81 -31.47 -16.22
C ARG A 286 -20.46 -32.84 -16.81
N ALA A 287 -19.69 -33.65 -16.08
CA ALA A 287 -19.52 -35.06 -16.40
C ALA A 287 -20.75 -35.84 -15.88
N LYS A 288 -21.61 -36.26 -16.80
CA LYS A 288 -22.55 -37.36 -16.57
C LYS A 288 -21.74 -38.67 -16.66
N TYR A 289 -21.78 -39.47 -15.60
CA TYR A 289 -21.83 -40.92 -15.68
C TYR A 289 -22.77 -41.41 -14.58
#